data_AF-A0A519KJP6-F1
#
_entry.id   AF-A0A519KJP6-F1
#
_cell.length_a   1.000
_cell.length_b   1.000
_cell.length_c   1.000
_cell.angle_alpha   90.00
_cell.angle_beta   90.00
_cell.angle_gamma   90.00
#
_symmetry.space_group_name_H-M   'P 1'
#
loop_
_entity.id
_entity.type
_entity.pdbx_description
1 polymer ?
#
loop_
_entity_poly.entity_id
_entity_poly.type
_entity_poly.pdbx_seq_one_letter_code
_entity_poly.pdbx_strand_id
1 'polypeptide(L)'
;MKALSLCFIAIFILSCAKEPQLNDGIHEDLVESGLAKDSLQKMDIILDKLNRRNTTFLDYYVHYYYGLDQKAIEQFHKIYGEDIYYGEKDYISKFDSVSHILSNKYNKEIGFSYDDEMLAREVYINHLKSKYNPTVESQMQSIYK
;
A
#
# COMPACT_ATOMS: atom_id res chain seq x y z
N MET A 1 -23.07 11.40 -64.12
CA MET A 1 -22.65 12.20 -62.95
C MET A 1 -23.30 11.56 -61.72
N LYS A 2 -22.64 10.58 -61.08
CA LYS A 2 -21.76 10.73 -59.90
C LYS A 2 -22.37 11.57 -58.77
N ALA A 3 -22.84 10.91 -57.72
CA ALA A 3 -22.74 11.39 -56.35
C ALA A 3 -22.58 10.15 -55.43
N LEU A 4 -21.33 9.88 -55.10
CA LEU A 4 -20.87 8.83 -54.20
C LEU A 4 -21.11 9.32 -52.77
N SER A 5 -22.06 8.73 -52.04
CA SER A 5 -22.22 9.00 -50.61
C SER A 5 -21.03 8.40 -49.86
N LEU A 6 -20.04 9.22 -49.53
CA LEU A 6 -18.95 8.85 -48.63
C LEU A 6 -19.49 8.79 -47.20
N CYS A 7 -19.50 7.57 -46.65
CA CYS A 7 -19.49 7.31 -45.22
C CYS A 7 -18.27 7.98 -44.58
N PHE A 8 -18.46 9.12 -43.90
CA PHE A 8 -17.50 9.61 -42.92
C PHE A 8 -17.90 9.06 -41.54
N ILE A 9 -17.52 7.82 -41.28
CA ILE A 9 -17.40 7.32 -39.90
C ILE A 9 -16.16 8.02 -39.35
N ALA A 10 -16.36 9.13 -38.66
CA ALA A 10 -15.32 9.74 -37.84
C ALA A 10 -15.05 8.80 -36.66
N ILE A 11 -14.14 7.86 -36.85
CA ILE A 11 -13.56 7.08 -35.76
C ILE A 11 -12.67 8.07 -34.99
N PHE A 12 -13.26 8.75 -34.01
CA PHE A 12 -12.52 9.40 -32.94
C PHE A 12 -11.82 8.29 -32.15
N ILE A 13 -10.63 7.90 -32.59
CA ILE A 13 -9.68 7.16 -31.75
C ILE A 13 -9.15 8.20 -30.75
N LEU A 14 -9.95 8.45 -29.71
CA LEU A 14 -9.43 9.04 -28.48
C LEU A 14 -8.39 8.04 -27.96
N SER A 15 -7.12 8.28 -28.28
CA SER A 15 -6.01 7.68 -27.56
C SER A 15 -6.07 8.24 -26.14
N CYS A 16 -6.90 7.63 -25.30
CA CYS A 16 -6.81 7.76 -23.85
C CYS A 16 -5.53 7.04 -23.42
N ALA A 17 -4.38 7.66 -23.64
CA ALA A 17 -3.19 7.29 -22.89
C ALA A 17 -3.53 7.53 -21.42
N LYS A 18 -3.54 6.47 -20.61
CA LYS A 18 -3.72 6.58 -19.17
C LYS A 18 -2.56 7.43 -18.66
N GLU A 19 -2.85 8.53 -17.95
CA GLU A 19 -1.78 9.34 -17.36
C GLU A 19 -0.95 8.47 -16.42
N PRO A 20 0.39 8.52 -16.51
CA PRO A 20 1.26 7.75 -15.64
C PRO A 20 0.90 7.98 -14.18
N GLN A 21 0.65 6.91 -13.43
CA GLN A 21 0.39 6.94 -12.01
C GLN A 21 1.64 6.54 -11.22
N LEU A 22 1.70 7.02 -9.98
CA LEU A 22 2.82 6.79 -9.07
C LEU A 22 3.15 5.29 -8.88
N ASN A 23 2.13 4.44 -8.92
CA ASN A 23 2.25 3.00 -8.67
C ASN A 23 2.18 2.12 -9.95
N ASP A 24 2.29 2.69 -11.15
CA ASP A 24 2.25 1.91 -12.40
C ASP A 24 3.33 0.82 -12.45
N GLY A 25 4.55 1.12 -11.98
CA GLY A 25 5.63 0.12 -11.93
C GLY A 25 5.34 -1.05 -10.97
N ILE A 26 4.58 -0.83 -9.89
CA ILE A 26 4.15 -1.92 -9.00
C ILE A 26 3.12 -2.79 -9.72
N HIS A 27 2.18 -2.20 -10.47
CA HIS A 27 1.24 -2.97 -11.29
C HIS A 27 1.98 -3.86 -12.30
N GLU A 28 2.94 -3.30 -13.04
CA GLU A 28 3.73 -4.04 -14.03
C GLU A 28 4.46 -5.23 -13.38
N ASP A 29 5.10 -5.00 -12.24
CA ASP A 29 5.78 -6.05 -11.49
C ASP A 29 4.85 -7.17 -11.01
N LEU A 30 3.60 -6.83 -10.66
CA LEU A 30 2.60 -7.83 -10.28
C LEU A 30 2.15 -8.66 -11.48
N VAL A 31 2.00 -8.04 -12.66
CA VAL A 31 1.73 -8.75 -13.91
C VAL A 31 2.88 -9.72 -14.22
N GLU A 32 4.13 -9.25 -14.13
CA GLU A 32 5.33 -10.06 -14.38
C GLU A 32 5.47 -11.23 -13.38
N SER A 33 5.08 -11.01 -12.12
CA SER A 33 5.12 -12.05 -11.09
C SER A 33 4.09 -13.18 -11.29
N GLY A 34 3.17 -13.04 -12.25
CA GLY A 34 2.10 -14.00 -12.48
C GLY A 34 1.00 -13.97 -11.41
N LEU A 35 0.77 -12.81 -10.76
CA LEU A 35 -0.34 -12.66 -9.83
C LEU A 35 -1.67 -13.00 -10.53
N ALA A 36 -2.50 -13.81 -9.87
CA ALA A 36 -3.80 -14.20 -10.42
C ALA A 36 -4.64 -12.97 -10.78
N LYS A 37 -5.33 -13.02 -11.93
CA LYS A 37 -6.06 -11.88 -12.51
C LYS A 37 -7.02 -11.21 -11.53
N ASP A 38 -7.77 -11.99 -10.75
CA ASP A 38 -8.73 -11.44 -9.79
C ASP A 38 -8.02 -10.71 -8.64
N SER A 39 -6.88 -11.23 -8.19
CA SER A 39 -6.04 -10.57 -7.18
C SER A 39 -5.38 -9.31 -7.74
N LEU A 40 -4.93 -9.33 -9.01
CA LEU A 40 -4.39 -8.15 -9.68
C LEU A 40 -5.44 -7.04 -9.79
N GLN A 41 -6.68 -7.36 -10.17
CA GLN A 41 -7.77 -6.37 -10.22
C GLN A 41 -8.07 -5.75 -8.84
N LYS A 42 -8.01 -6.55 -7.77
CA LYS A 42 -8.15 -6.01 -6.41
C LYS A 42 -6.94 -5.15 -6.02
N MET A 43 -5.73 -5.56 -6.42
CA MET A 43 -4.54 -4.75 -6.23
C MET A 43 -4.61 -3.42 -6.99
N ASP A 44 -5.18 -3.37 -8.18
CA ASP A 44 -5.36 -2.11 -8.92
C ASP A 44 -6.22 -1.11 -8.13
N ILE A 45 -7.24 -1.59 -7.44
CA ILE A 45 -8.06 -0.75 -6.54
C ILE A 45 -7.23 -0.22 -5.36
N ILE A 46 -6.35 -1.06 -4.80
CA ILE A 46 -5.43 -0.69 -3.71
C ILE A 46 -4.42 0.36 -4.20
N LEU A 47 -3.80 0.15 -5.36
CA LEU A 47 -2.84 1.08 -5.96
C LEU A 47 -3.50 2.41 -6.30
N ASP A 48 -4.74 2.40 -6.80
CA ASP A 48 -5.52 3.62 -7.05
C ASP A 48 -5.81 4.41 -5.77
N LYS A 49 -6.14 3.73 -4.65
CA LYS A 49 -6.31 4.39 -3.34
C LYS A 49 -5.02 5.07 -2.89
N LEU A 50 -3.88 4.42 -3.09
CA LEU A 50 -2.55 4.96 -2.76
C LEU A 50 -2.17 6.14 -3.68
N ASN A 51 -2.44 6.03 -4.99
CA ASN A 51 -2.24 7.12 -5.95
C ASN A 51 -3.01 8.38 -5.55
N ARG A 52 -4.28 8.24 -5.12
CA ARG A 52 -5.10 9.36 -4.62
C ARG A 52 -4.55 10.01 -3.34
N ARG A 53 -3.71 9.30 -2.59
CA ARG A 53 -3.00 9.80 -1.41
C ARG A 53 -1.57 10.25 -1.71
N ASN A 54 -1.15 10.17 -2.97
CA ASN A 54 0.23 10.45 -3.41
C ASN A 54 1.27 9.64 -2.61
N THR A 55 0.96 8.35 -2.39
CA THR A 55 1.79 7.41 -1.63
C THR A 55 2.19 6.25 -2.53
N THR A 56 3.46 5.87 -2.54
CA THR A 56 3.88 4.63 -3.23
C THR A 56 3.48 3.41 -2.40
N PHE A 57 3.33 2.26 -3.05
CA PHE A 57 3.03 1.00 -2.37
C PHE A 57 4.11 0.64 -1.34
N LEU A 58 5.39 0.87 -1.66
CA LEU A 58 6.49 0.58 -0.74
C LEU A 58 6.53 1.54 0.43
N ASP A 59 6.26 2.84 0.21
CA ASP A 59 6.17 3.80 1.32
C ASP A 59 5.02 3.45 2.26
N TYR A 60 3.87 3.05 1.72
CA TYR A 60 2.76 2.52 2.52
C TYR A 60 3.20 1.29 3.31
N TYR A 61 3.77 0.29 2.62
CA TYR A 61 4.16 -0.99 3.23
C TYR A 61 5.12 -0.76 4.39
N VAL A 62 6.16 0.05 4.16
CA VAL A 62 7.16 0.33 5.19
C VAL A 62 6.59 1.15 6.34
N HIS A 63 5.78 2.17 6.03
CA HIS A 63 5.16 2.97 7.08
C HIS A 63 4.24 2.12 7.96
N TYR A 64 3.39 1.31 7.35
CA TYR A 64 2.40 0.51 8.06
C TYR A 64 3.04 -0.58 8.91
N TYR A 65 3.97 -1.37 8.35
CA TYR A 65 4.53 -2.53 9.03
C TYR A 65 5.74 -2.24 9.92
N TYR A 66 6.41 -1.09 9.77
CA TYR A 66 7.60 -0.75 10.57
C TYR A 66 7.53 0.65 11.19
N GLY A 67 6.99 1.63 10.45
CA GLY A 67 6.88 3.01 10.94
C GLY A 67 5.86 3.18 12.07
N LEU A 68 4.72 2.47 12.01
CA LEU A 68 3.69 2.55 13.04
C LEU A 68 4.13 1.94 14.36
N ASP A 69 5.01 0.93 14.35
CA ASP A 69 5.54 0.33 15.58
C ASP A 69 6.34 1.34 16.41
N GLN A 70 7.19 2.14 15.78
CA GLN A 70 7.92 3.21 16.48
C GLN A 70 6.95 4.24 17.07
N LYS A 71 5.96 4.68 16.29
CA LYS A 71 4.92 5.58 16.78
C LYS A 71 4.11 4.97 17.92
N ALA A 72 3.87 3.66 17.90
CA ALA A 72 3.18 2.96 18.95
C ALA A 72 4.02 2.93 20.23
N ILE A 73 5.33 2.68 20.15
CA ILE A 73 6.25 2.75 21.29
C ILE A 73 6.24 4.17 21.90
N GLU A 74 6.41 5.20 21.06
CA GLU A 74 6.37 6.59 21.51
C GLU A 74 5.05 6.95 22.22
N GLN A 75 3.92 6.57 21.64
CA GLN A 75 2.61 6.83 22.22
C GLN A 75 2.37 6.02 23.49
N PHE A 76 2.84 4.77 23.52
CA PHE A 76 2.75 3.92 24.68
C PHE A 76 3.50 4.53 25.87
N HIS A 77 4.76 4.95 25.68
CA HIS A 77 5.53 5.62 26.73
C HIS A 77 4.89 6.94 27.16
N LYS A 78 4.30 7.69 26.22
CA LYS A 78 3.57 8.93 26.54
C LYS A 78 2.33 8.68 27.41
N ILE A 79 1.61 7.58 27.21
CA ILE A 79 0.39 7.26 27.94
C ILE A 79 0.69 6.61 29.29
N TYR A 80 1.70 5.74 29.34
CA TYR A 80 1.90 4.83 30.46
C TYR A 80 3.24 5.00 31.20
N GLY A 81 4.16 5.84 30.70
CA GLY A 81 5.48 6.08 31.28
C GLY A 81 6.59 5.17 30.70
N GLU A 82 7.84 5.59 30.88
CA GLU A 82 9.03 4.87 30.39
C GLU A 82 9.41 3.66 31.27
N ASP A 83 8.90 3.59 32.51
CA ASP A 83 9.26 2.57 33.50
C ASP A 83 8.49 1.25 33.36
N ILE A 84 7.71 1.05 32.27
CA ILE A 84 6.96 -0.20 32.09
C ILE A 84 7.87 -1.29 31.53
N TYR A 85 7.98 -2.38 32.28
CA TYR A 85 8.82 -3.52 31.92
C TYR A 85 8.25 -4.32 30.74
N TYR A 86 9.08 -4.46 29.71
CA TYR A 86 8.89 -5.46 28.65
C TYR A 86 8.77 -6.85 29.28
N GLY A 87 7.61 -7.50 29.09
CA GLY A 87 7.37 -8.87 29.55
C GLY A 87 6.22 -9.02 30.54
N GLU A 88 5.67 -7.92 31.07
CA GLU A 88 4.41 -8.00 31.81
C GLU A 88 3.23 -8.27 30.86
N LYS A 89 2.29 -9.11 31.30
CA LYS A 89 1.08 -9.45 30.51
C LYS A 89 0.28 -8.20 30.11
N ASP A 90 0.28 -7.19 30.98
CA ASP A 90 -0.40 -5.92 30.75
C ASP A 90 0.32 -5.04 29.73
N TYR A 91 1.65 -5.16 29.59
CA TYR A 91 2.42 -4.41 28.59
C TYR A 91 1.97 -4.80 27.18
N ILE A 92 1.96 -6.11 26.87
CA ILE A 92 1.62 -6.61 25.53
C ILE A 92 0.21 -6.18 25.14
N SER A 93 -0.78 -6.40 26.01
CA SER A 93 -2.17 -6.02 25.74
C SER A 93 -2.35 -4.50 25.51
N LYS A 94 -1.69 -3.67 26.33
CA LYS A 94 -1.77 -2.21 26.19
C LYS A 94 -1.04 -1.72 24.94
N PHE A 95 0.12 -2.29 24.62
CA PHE A 95 0.87 -1.97 23.42
C PHE A 95 0.07 -2.35 22.17
N ASP A 96 -0.47 -3.57 22.12
CA ASP A 96 -1.33 -4.04 21.03
C ASP A 96 -2.53 -3.13 20.84
N SER A 97 -3.13 -2.63 21.92
CA SER A 97 -4.23 -1.66 21.84
C SER A 97 -3.81 -0.35 21.17
N VAL A 98 -2.67 0.22 21.55
CA VAL A 98 -2.13 1.45 20.93
C VAL A 98 -1.79 1.22 19.45
N SER A 99 -1.07 0.14 19.14
CA SER A 99 -0.71 -0.24 17.77
C SER A 99 -1.95 -0.43 16.91
N HIS A 100 -2.96 -1.14 17.41
CA HIS A 100 -4.21 -1.36 16.69
C HIS A 100 -4.96 -0.06 16.38
N ILE A 101 -5.01 0.88 17.34
CA ILE A 101 -5.63 2.21 17.12
C ILE A 101 -4.89 2.97 16.01
N LEU A 102 -3.55 2.95 16.02
CA LEU A 102 -2.73 3.62 15.02
C LEU A 102 -2.89 3.01 13.63
N SER A 103 -2.81 1.69 13.53
CA SER A 103 -2.98 0.97 12.27
C SER A 103 -4.36 1.18 11.68
N ASN A 104 -5.42 1.08 12.49
CA ASN A 104 -6.78 1.33 12.03
C ASN A 104 -6.98 2.77 11.55
N LYS A 105 -6.40 3.74 12.28
CA LYS A 105 -6.47 5.14 11.90
C LYS A 105 -5.79 5.36 10.54
N TYR A 106 -4.59 4.84 10.37
CA TYR A 106 -3.82 4.99 9.13
C TYR A 106 -4.52 4.33 7.93
N ASN A 107 -4.98 3.09 8.08
CA ASN A 107 -5.73 2.41 7.01
C ASN A 107 -7.01 3.15 6.64
N LYS A 108 -7.74 3.67 7.64
CA LYS A 108 -8.93 4.49 7.39
C LYS A 108 -8.59 5.79 6.64
N GLU A 109 -7.47 6.43 6.97
CA GLU A 109 -6.99 7.60 6.24
C GLU A 109 -6.66 7.25 4.78
N ILE A 110 -6.07 6.09 4.50
CA ILE A 110 -5.81 5.65 3.11
C ILE A 110 -7.10 5.18 2.40
N GLY A 111 -8.11 4.76 3.15
CA GLY A 111 -9.34 4.17 2.63
C GLY A 111 -9.23 2.66 2.41
N PHE A 112 -8.33 2.00 3.16
CA PHE A 112 -8.16 0.56 3.17
C PHE A 112 -9.17 -0.08 4.13
N SER A 113 -9.79 -1.15 3.66
CA SER A 113 -10.45 -2.14 4.50
C SER A 113 -9.43 -3.13 5.07
N TYR A 114 -9.86 -3.99 5.97
CA TYR A 114 -9.03 -5.08 6.48
C TYR A 114 -8.58 -6.03 5.35
N ASP A 115 -9.49 -6.37 4.43
CA ASP A 115 -9.19 -7.23 3.29
C ASP A 115 -8.16 -6.59 2.33
N ASP A 116 -8.22 -5.27 2.15
CA ASP A 116 -7.22 -4.55 1.36
C ASP A 116 -5.82 -4.65 2.00
N GLU A 117 -5.74 -4.49 3.32
CA GLU A 117 -4.46 -4.59 4.04
C GLU A 117 -3.89 -6.00 3.99
N MET A 118 -4.72 -7.02 4.23
CA MET A 118 -4.31 -8.43 4.12
C MET A 118 -3.83 -8.75 2.70
N LEU A 119 -4.56 -8.35 1.67
CA LEU A 119 -4.15 -8.58 0.29
C LEU A 119 -2.84 -7.86 -0.04
N ALA A 120 -2.69 -6.59 0.33
CA ALA A 120 -1.45 -5.83 0.13
C ALA A 120 -0.26 -6.52 0.79
N ARG A 121 -0.44 -7.07 2.00
CA ARG A 121 0.58 -7.83 2.71
C ARG A 121 0.99 -9.09 1.96
N GLU A 122 0.02 -9.92 1.61
CA GLU A 122 0.25 -11.22 0.96
C GLU A 122 0.90 -11.03 -0.41
N VAL A 123 0.44 -10.04 -1.15
CA VAL A 123 1.01 -9.69 -2.46
C VAL A 123 2.45 -9.23 -2.32
N TYR A 124 2.78 -8.39 -1.34
CA TYR A 124 4.18 -8.05 -1.10
C TYR A 124 5.01 -9.29 -0.82
N ILE A 125 4.60 -10.11 0.16
CA ILE A 125 5.38 -11.27 0.63
C ILE A 125 5.64 -12.26 -0.51
N ASN A 126 4.62 -12.55 -1.32
CA ASN A 126 4.67 -13.64 -2.29
C ASN A 126 5.14 -13.20 -3.67
N HIS A 127 4.93 -11.94 -4.06
CA HIS A 127 5.16 -11.48 -5.43
C HIS A 127 6.23 -10.40 -5.56
N LEU A 128 6.38 -9.52 -4.55
CA LEU A 128 7.25 -8.34 -4.66
C LEU A 128 8.52 -8.43 -3.81
N LYS A 129 8.50 -9.23 -2.74
CA LYS A 129 9.58 -9.27 -1.75
C LYS A 129 10.94 -9.58 -2.37
N SER A 130 11.04 -10.56 -3.26
CA SER A 130 12.34 -10.92 -3.86
C SER A 130 13.02 -9.74 -4.57
N LYS A 131 12.23 -8.86 -5.21
CA LYS A 131 12.69 -7.68 -5.93
C LYS A 131 12.93 -6.49 -5.00
N TYR A 132 12.04 -6.27 -4.02
CA TYR A 132 12.01 -5.03 -3.24
C TYR A 132 12.53 -5.13 -1.81
N ASN A 133 12.90 -6.33 -1.33
CA ASN A 133 13.43 -6.52 0.02
C ASN A 133 14.63 -5.61 0.34
N PRO A 134 15.62 -5.40 -0.56
CA PRO A 134 16.72 -4.47 -0.27
C PRO A 134 16.26 -3.03 -0.05
N THR A 135 15.25 -2.58 -0.79
CA THR A 135 14.67 -1.24 -0.64
C THR A 135 13.94 -1.12 0.69
N VAL A 136 13.11 -2.10 1.04
CA VAL A 136 12.38 -2.15 2.30
C VAL A 136 13.34 -2.21 3.49
N GLU A 137 14.39 -3.03 3.43
CA GLU A 137 15.40 -3.10 4.50
C GLU A 137 16.14 -1.77 4.68
N SER A 138 16.50 -1.09 3.60
CA SER A 138 17.16 0.23 3.66
C SER A 138 16.25 1.30 4.28
N GLN A 139 14.97 1.33 3.89
CA GLN A 139 13.99 2.25 4.47
C GLN A 139 13.72 1.92 5.94
N MET A 140 13.59 0.64 6.29
CA MET A 140 13.43 0.16 7.66
C MET A 140 14.62 0.60 8.54
N GLN A 141 15.85 0.37 8.10
CA GLN A 141 17.04 0.81 8.84
C GLN A 141 17.08 2.32 9.08
N SER A 142 16.47 3.12 8.20
CA SER A 142 16.40 4.56 8.38
C SER A 142 15.38 4.99 9.43
N ILE A 143 14.39 4.14 9.75
CA ILE A 143 13.40 4.36 10.80
C ILE A 143 13.96 4.06 12.20
N TYR A 144 14.83 3.06 12.32
CA TYR A 144 15.40 2.62 13.61
C TYR A 144 16.79 3.22 13.92
N LYS A 145 17.22 4.23 13.16
CA LYS A 145 18.45 5.00 13.43
C LYS A 145 18.14 6.19 14.32
#